data_AF-A0A1I1X9G8-F1
#
_entry.id   AF-A0A1I1X9G8-F1
#
_cell.length_a   1.000
_cell.length_b   1.000
_cell.length_c   1.000
_cell.angle_alpha   90.00
_cell.angle_beta   90.00
_cell.angle_gamma   90.00
#
_symmetry.space_group_name_H-M   'P 1'
#
loop_
_entity.id
_entity.type
_entity.pdbx_description
1 polymer ?
#
loop_
_entity_poly.entity_id
_entity_poly.type
_entity_poly.pdbx_seq_one_letter_code
_entity_poly.pdbx_strand_id
1 'polypeptide(L)'
;MNFNTPKGMPSFIEKELEIIDEMVKPKLKKSSLYMFISIPLLSISIINLFFMLVITGYTQDMLLALGIYALVGAIGAAVYKESKHVNKEIRDIGLDHIIKRIKNSEHVNDYMKDKYINNVKAKPRFSMQTFFNFLTEEHQRKKMMEN
;
A
#
# COMPACT_ATOMS: atom_id res chain seq x y z
N MET A 1 -0.95 -4.39 2.46
CA MET A 1 -1.76 -4.07 3.65
C MET A 1 -2.74 -5.22 3.79
N ASN A 2 -2.67 -6.00 4.86
CA ASN A 2 -3.77 -6.88 5.24
C ASN A 2 -4.69 -6.03 6.12
N PHE A 3 -5.89 -5.75 5.63
CA PHE A 3 -6.93 -5.16 6.44
C PHE A 3 -7.56 -6.27 7.28
N ASN A 4 -6.83 -6.76 8.29
CA ASN A 4 -7.48 -7.50 9.37
C ASN A 4 -8.37 -6.48 10.08
N THR A 5 -9.68 -6.57 9.84
CA THR A 5 -10.68 -5.75 10.52
C THR A 5 -10.50 -5.96 12.03
N PRO A 6 -10.15 -4.92 12.82
CA PRO A 6 -10.04 -5.07 14.26
C PRO A 6 -11.40 -5.54 14.80
N LYS A 7 -11.40 -6.56 15.67
CA LYS A 7 -12.63 -7.00 16.35
C LYS A 7 -13.28 -5.78 17.03
N GLY A 8 -14.53 -5.50 16.68
CA GLY A 8 -15.29 -4.36 17.23
C GLY A 8 -15.40 -3.12 16.33
N MET A 9 -14.96 -3.19 15.07
CA MET A 9 -15.22 -2.11 14.11
C MET A 9 -16.74 -2.02 13.78
N PRO A 10 -17.32 -0.81 13.70
CA PRO A 10 -18.72 -0.66 13.28
C PRO A 10 -18.95 -1.18 11.85
N SER A 11 -20.09 -1.84 11.63
CA SER A 11 -20.43 -2.45 10.34
C SER A 11 -20.39 -1.48 9.14
N PHE A 12 -20.71 -0.20 9.34
CA PHE A 12 -20.64 0.79 8.26
C PHE A 12 -19.20 1.08 7.80
N ILE A 13 -18.22 0.96 8.69
CA ILE A 13 -16.80 1.11 8.33
C ILE A 13 -16.27 -0.17 7.70
N GLU A 14 -16.66 -1.33 8.23
CA GLU A 14 -16.29 -2.64 7.70
C GLU A 14 -16.70 -2.79 6.23
N LYS A 15 -17.93 -2.42 5.88
CA LYS A 15 -18.42 -2.42 4.49
C LYS A 15 -17.56 -1.57 3.55
N GLU A 16 -17.18 -0.36 3.98
CA GLU A 16 -16.32 0.51 3.16
C GLU A 16 -14.89 -0.04 3.04
N LEU A 17 -14.42 -0.73 4.06
CA LEU A 17 -13.11 -1.40 4.05
C LEU A 17 -13.09 -2.58 3.08
N GLU A 18 -14.15 -3.40 3.07
CA GLU A 18 -14.33 -4.51 2.14
C GLU A 18 -14.35 -4.02 0.69
N ILE A 19 -15.08 -2.93 0.41
CA ILE A 19 -15.11 -2.32 -0.93
C ILE A 19 -13.71 -1.90 -1.37
N ILE A 20 -12.95 -1.21 -0.50
CA ILE A 20 -11.57 -0.82 -0.78
C ILE A 20 -10.70 -2.05 -1.03
N ASP A 21 -10.80 -3.06 -0.17
CA ASP A 21 -10.02 -4.30 -0.30
C ASP A 21 -10.29 -4.98 -1.64
N GLU A 22 -11.55 -5.14 -2.03
CA GLU A 22 -11.94 -5.73 -3.32
C GLU A 22 -11.38 -4.95 -4.52
N MET A 23 -11.43 -3.62 -4.48
CA MET A 23 -10.88 -2.77 -5.53
C MET A 23 -9.37 -2.93 -5.69
N VAL A 24 -8.63 -3.07 -4.59
CA VAL A 24 -7.17 -3.13 -4.63
C VAL A 24 -6.61 -4.56 -4.71
N LYS A 25 -7.42 -5.58 -4.39
CA LYS A 25 -7.08 -7.01 -4.40
C LYS A 25 -6.30 -7.50 -5.62
N PRO A 26 -6.69 -7.19 -6.89
CA PRO A 26 -5.93 -7.66 -8.05
C PRO A 26 -4.51 -7.09 -8.08
N LYS A 27 -4.34 -5.80 -7.78
CA LYS A 27 -3.03 -5.16 -7.73
C LYS A 27 -2.22 -5.58 -6.52
N LEU A 28 -2.87 -5.77 -5.36
CA LEU A 28 -2.23 -6.33 -4.17
C LEU A 28 -1.62 -7.69 -4.45
N LYS A 29 -2.36 -8.59 -5.11
CA LYS A 29 -1.85 -9.92 -5.49
C LYS A 29 -0.61 -9.82 -6.37
N LYS A 30 -0.63 -8.92 -7.36
CA LYS A 30 0.51 -8.66 -8.26
C LYS A 30 1.73 -8.12 -7.50
N SER A 31 1.53 -7.10 -6.67
CA SER A 31 2.59 -6.50 -5.86
C SER A 31 3.23 -7.49 -4.88
N SER A 32 2.40 -8.29 -4.21
CA SER A 32 2.86 -9.32 -3.27
C SER A 32 3.69 -10.39 -3.98
N LEU A 33 3.30 -10.82 -5.18
CA LEU A 33 4.08 -11.76 -5.97
C LEU A 33 5.46 -11.19 -6.33
N TYR A 34 5.51 -9.93 -6.77
CA TYR A 34 6.78 -9.26 -7.08
C TYR A 34 7.67 -9.11 -5.86
N MET A 35 7.11 -8.79 -4.71
CA MET A 35 7.85 -8.72 -3.46
C MET A 35 8.39 -10.10 -3.04
N PHE A 36 7.56 -11.14 -3.18
CA PHE A 36 7.93 -12.52 -2.89
C PHE A 36 9.08 -13.04 -3.76
N ILE A 37 9.15 -12.61 -5.02
CA ILE A 37 10.23 -12.98 -5.94
C ILE A 37 11.49 -12.12 -5.72
N SER A 38 11.31 -10.81 -5.53
CA SER A 38 12.45 -9.89 -5.41
C SER A 38 13.26 -10.09 -4.13
N ILE A 39 12.62 -10.40 -3.01
CA ILE A 39 13.31 -10.58 -1.73
C ILE A 39 14.36 -11.70 -1.80
N PRO A 40 14.03 -12.95 -2.22
CA PRO A 40 15.03 -13.99 -2.39
C PRO A 40 16.16 -13.63 -3.36
N LEU A 41 15.84 -13.04 -4.52
CA LEU A 41 16.86 -12.66 -5.51
C LEU A 41 17.85 -11.64 -4.95
N LEU A 42 17.33 -10.61 -4.28
CA LEU A 42 18.16 -9.60 -3.63
C LEU A 42 18.98 -10.20 -2.50
N SER A 43 18.38 -11.02 -1.63
CA SER A 43 19.09 -11.66 -0.52
C SER A 43 20.22 -12.55 -1.03
N ILE A 44 19.97 -13.41 -2.01
CA ILE A 44 20.97 -14.29 -2.60
C ILE A 44 22.11 -13.46 -3.20
N SER A 45 21.79 -12.43 -3.99
CA SER A 45 22.79 -11.56 -4.59
C SER A 45 23.63 -10.84 -3.54
N ILE A 46 22.99 -10.14 -2.60
CA ILE A 46 23.68 -9.32 -1.58
C ILE A 46 24.56 -10.19 -0.69
N ILE A 47 24.05 -11.32 -0.21
CA ILE A 47 24.82 -12.23 0.65
C ILE A 47 26.04 -12.75 -0.12
N ASN A 48 25.86 -13.30 -1.33
CA ASN A 48 26.99 -13.88 -2.07
C ASN A 48 28.02 -12.81 -2.47
N LEU A 49 27.59 -11.64 -2.93
CA LEU A 49 28.49 -10.53 -3.25
C LEU A 49 29.24 -10.05 -2.01
N PHE A 50 28.56 -9.94 -0.87
CA PHE A 50 29.19 -9.54 0.39
C PHE A 50 30.26 -10.55 0.82
N PHE A 51 29.94 -11.84 0.84
CA PHE A 51 30.93 -12.87 1.19
C PHE A 51 32.12 -12.85 0.23
N MET A 52 31.88 -12.81 -1.09
CA MET A 52 32.94 -12.84 -2.09
C MET A 52 33.86 -11.61 -2.06
N LEU A 53 33.28 -10.42 -1.94
CA LEU A 53 34.04 -9.17 -2.02
C LEU A 53 34.67 -8.78 -0.68
N VAL A 54 34.01 -9.09 0.45
CA VAL A 54 34.40 -8.58 1.77
C VAL A 54 35.08 -9.65 2.62
N ILE A 55 34.61 -10.89 2.58
CA ILE A 55 35.11 -11.95 3.48
C ILE A 55 36.23 -12.76 2.82
N THR A 56 36.04 -13.28 1.61
CA THR A 56 37.04 -14.13 0.96
C THR A 56 38.14 -13.35 0.26
N GLY A 57 37.88 -12.08 -0.08
CA GLY A 57 38.76 -11.27 -0.91
C GLY A 57 38.63 -11.61 -2.40
N TYR A 58 38.91 -10.63 -3.24
CA TYR A 58 38.74 -10.71 -4.69
C TYR A 58 39.83 -11.57 -5.36
N THR A 59 39.43 -12.48 -6.25
CA THR A 59 40.33 -13.19 -7.18
C THR A 59 39.78 -13.12 -8.61
N GLN A 60 40.67 -13.21 -9.62
CA GLN A 60 40.27 -13.14 -11.03
C GLN A 60 39.27 -14.25 -11.41
N ASP A 61 39.39 -15.43 -10.83
CA ASP A 61 38.52 -16.58 -11.11
C ASP A 61 37.06 -16.34 -10.65
N MET A 62 36.84 -15.40 -9.72
CA MET A 62 35.50 -15.05 -9.22
C MET A 62 34.74 -14.06 -10.11
N LEU A 63 35.38 -13.45 -11.12
CA LEU A 63 34.76 -12.41 -11.96
C LEU A 63 33.43 -12.86 -12.57
N LEU A 64 33.37 -14.10 -13.07
CA LEU A 64 32.14 -14.63 -13.68
C LEU A 64 31.03 -14.80 -12.64
N ALA A 65 31.35 -15.36 -11.48
CA ALA A 65 30.37 -15.55 -10.40
C ALA A 65 29.86 -14.20 -9.86
N LEU A 66 30.76 -13.24 -9.67
CA LEU A 66 30.41 -11.86 -9.27
C LEU A 66 29.47 -11.21 -10.29
N GLY A 67 29.75 -11.38 -11.60
CA GLY A 67 28.89 -10.89 -12.66
C GLY A 67 27.48 -11.51 -12.61
N ILE A 68 27.39 -12.82 -12.38
CA ILE A 68 26.11 -13.52 -12.25
C ILE A 68 25.33 -13.01 -11.03
N TYR A 69 25.96 -12.92 -9.86
CA TYR A 69 25.28 -12.45 -8.65
C TYR A 69 24.89 -10.97 -8.74
N ALA A 70 25.67 -10.13 -9.41
CA ALA A 70 25.31 -8.75 -9.70
C ALA A 70 24.10 -8.67 -10.63
N LEU A 71 24.04 -9.50 -11.68
CA LEU A 71 22.89 -9.59 -12.58
C LEU A 71 21.63 -10.05 -11.85
N VAL A 72 21.72 -11.08 -11.01
CA VAL A 72 20.62 -11.55 -10.16
C VAL A 72 20.12 -10.42 -9.24
N GLY A 73 21.04 -9.67 -8.64
CA GLY A 73 20.70 -8.51 -7.81
C GLY A 73 19.99 -7.41 -8.60
N ALA A 74 20.46 -7.10 -9.81
CA ALA A 74 19.86 -6.11 -10.68
C ALA A 74 18.42 -6.50 -11.08
N ILE A 75 18.19 -7.77 -11.42
CA ILE A 75 16.85 -8.30 -11.72
C ILE A 75 15.96 -8.20 -10.47
N GLY A 76 16.46 -8.64 -9.30
CA GLY A 76 15.74 -8.52 -8.03
C GLY A 76 15.35 -7.08 -7.71
N ALA A 77 16.27 -6.13 -7.92
CA ALA A 77 16.04 -4.70 -7.70
C ALA A 77 15.00 -4.12 -8.67
N ALA A 78 15.02 -4.54 -9.94
CA ALA A 78 14.03 -4.13 -10.94
C ALA A 78 12.63 -4.62 -10.57
N VAL A 79 12.48 -5.90 -10.19
CA VAL A 79 11.20 -6.47 -9.74
C VAL A 79 10.72 -5.79 -8.45
N TYR A 80 11.63 -5.47 -7.52
CA TYR A 80 11.29 -4.74 -6.30
C TYR A 80 10.79 -3.31 -6.59
N LYS A 81 11.42 -2.62 -7.55
CA LYS A 81 10.97 -1.29 -8.00
C LYS A 81 9.56 -1.36 -8.61
N GLU A 82 9.26 -2.40 -9.38
CA GLU A 82 7.92 -2.62 -9.93
C GLU A 82 6.88 -2.89 -8.82
N SER A 83 7.22 -3.69 -7.80
CA SER A 83 6.36 -3.86 -6.62
C SER A 83 6.05 -2.53 -5.93
N LYS A 84 7.04 -1.64 -5.77
CA LYS A 84 6.83 -0.29 -5.23
C LYS A 84 5.90 0.55 -6.11
N HIS A 85 6.01 0.44 -7.43
CA HIS A 85 5.13 1.13 -8.35
C HIS A 85 3.67 0.67 -8.19
N VAL A 86 3.43 -0.64 -8.20
CA VAL A 86 2.09 -1.21 -7.98
C VAL A 86 1.53 -0.84 -6.60
N ASN A 87 2.37 -0.81 -5.56
CA ASN A 87 1.97 -0.35 -4.22
C ASN A 87 1.54 1.12 -4.19
N LYS A 88 2.14 1.97 -5.03
CA LYS A 88 1.70 3.35 -5.19
C LYS A 88 0.32 3.40 -5.82
N GLU A 89 0.08 2.66 -6.90
CA GLU A 89 -1.24 2.60 -7.55
C GLU A 89 -2.34 2.11 -6.61
N ILE A 90 -2.06 1.11 -5.77
CA ILE A 90 -2.99 0.62 -4.75
C ILE A 90 -3.41 1.74 -3.80
N ARG A 91 -2.44 2.55 -3.35
CA ARG A 91 -2.73 3.68 -2.48
C ARG A 91 -3.56 4.73 -3.19
N ASP A 92 -3.23 5.03 -4.45
CA ASP A 92 -3.92 6.05 -5.24
C ASP A 92 -5.38 5.63 -5.51
N ILE A 93 -5.65 4.35 -5.80
CA ILE A 93 -7.02 3.80 -5.90
C ILE A 93 -7.80 3.98 -4.60
N GLY A 94 -7.19 3.64 -3.46
CA GLY A 94 -7.83 3.80 -2.15
C GLY A 94 -8.15 5.27 -1.84
N LEU A 95 -7.22 6.18 -2.13
CA LEU A 95 -7.41 7.63 -1.95
C LEU A 95 -8.53 8.18 -2.83
N ASP A 96 -8.58 7.77 -4.09
CA ASP A 96 -9.60 8.18 -5.04
C ASP A 96 -11.00 7.73 -4.58
N HIS A 97 -11.13 6.49 -4.09
CA HIS A 97 -12.40 6.01 -3.52
C HIS A 97 -12.81 6.84 -2.31
N ILE A 98 -11.90 7.06 -1.35
CA ILE A 98 -12.16 7.84 -0.14
C ILE A 98 -12.68 9.24 -0.51
N ILE A 99 -11.99 9.94 -1.42
CA ILE A 99 -12.36 11.29 -1.83
C ILE A 99 -13.74 11.30 -2.52
N LYS A 100 -13.99 10.35 -3.43
CA LYS A 100 -15.30 10.21 -4.09
C LYS A 100 -16.41 9.92 -3.10
N ARG A 101 -16.19 9.02 -2.14
CA ARG A 101 -17.18 8.62 -1.14
C ARG A 101 -17.54 9.76 -0.18
N ILE A 102 -16.55 10.56 0.22
CA ILE A 102 -16.79 11.78 1.01
C ILE A 102 -17.60 12.79 0.19
N LYS A 103 -17.22 13.03 -1.07
CA LYS A 103 -17.89 14.01 -1.94
C LYS A 103 -19.36 13.67 -2.18
N ASN A 104 -19.67 12.39 -2.34
CA ASN A 104 -21.01 11.90 -2.64
C ASN A 104 -21.92 11.75 -1.39
N SER A 105 -21.46 12.18 -0.22
CA SER A 105 -22.27 12.12 0.99
C SER A 105 -23.43 13.10 0.96
N GLU A 106 -24.62 12.64 1.32
CA GLU A 106 -25.82 13.46 1.45
C GLU A 106 -26.06 13.96 2.88
N HIS A 107 -25.35 13.39 3.87
CA HIS A 107 -25.61 13.62 5.30
C HIS A 107 -24.64 14.62 5.95
N VAL A 108 -23.65 15.14 5.20
CA VAL A 108 -22.75 16.21 5.62
C VAL A 108 -22.82 17.38 4.63
N ASN A 109 -22.60 18.60 5.13
CA ASN A 109 -22.54 19.80 4.29
C ASN A 109 -21.22 19.89 3.50
N ASP A 110 -21.21 20.73 2.47
CA ASP A 110 -20.07 20.82 1.54
C ASP A 110 -18.79 21.34 2.20
N TYR A 111 -18.90 22.25 3.18
CA TYR A 111 -17.74 22.71 3.95
C TYR A 111 -17.03 21.56 4.68
N MET A 112 -17.79 20.65 5.31
CA MET A 112 -17.22 19.49 5.98
C MET A 112 -16.61 18.50 4.98
N LYS A 113 -17.25 18.27 3.84
CA LYS A 113 -16.69 17.43 2.77
C LYS A 113 -15.33 17.96 2.34
N ASP A 114 -15.24 19.25 2.04
CA ASP A 114 -13.99 19.90 1.63
C ASP A 114 -12.91 19.80 2.70
N LYS A 115 -13.26 20.00 3.97
CA LYS A 115 -12.33 19.83 5.10
C LYS A 115 -11.74 18.41 5.13
N TYR A 116 -12.57 17.37 5.03
CA TYR A 116 -12.09 15.98 5.04
C TYR A 116 -11.27 15.64 3.80
N ILE A 117 -11.70 16.08 2.61
CA ILE A 117 -10.96 15.88 1.36
C ILE A 117 -9.58 16.56 1.43
N ASN A 118 -9.51 17.78 1.94
CA ASN A 118 -8.25 18.50 2.12
C ASN A 118 -7.33 17.78 3.11
N ASN A 119 -7.87 17.23 4.20
CA ASN A 119 -7.09 16.43 5.15
C ASN A 119 -6.53 15.15 4.51
N VAL A 120 -7.34 14.44 3.72
CA VAL A 120 -6.91 13.23 2.99
C VAL A 120 -5.78 13.56 2.01
N LYS A 121 -5.92 14.66 1.25
CA LYS A 121 -4.90 15.11 0.28
C LYS A 121 -3.62 15.60 0.95
N ALA A 122 -3.73 16.35 2.05
CA ALA A 122 -2.59 16.88 2.79
C ALA A 122 -1.81 15.79 3.53
N LYS A 123 -2.51 14.74 4.01
CA LYS A 123 -1.92 13.65 4.78
C LYS A 123 -2.33 12.27 4.23
N PRO A 124 -1.84 11.88 3.03
CA PRO A 124 -2.25 10.62 2.39
C PRO A 124 -1.94 9.37 3.22
N ARG A 125 -0.92 9.42 4.09
CA ARG A 125 -0.56 8.33 5.01
C ARG A 125 -1.63 8.09 6.09
N PHE A 126 -2.43 9.10 6.42
CA PHE A 126 -3.49 9.07 7.44
C PHE A 126 -4.89 9.10 6.80
N SER A 127 -5.00 8.83 5.50
CA SER A 127 -6.26 8.90 4.76
C SER A 127 -7.33 7.96 5.33
N MET A 128 -6.98 6.72 5.66
CA MET A 128 -7.92 5.76 6.25
C MET A 128 -8.45 6.22 7.61
N GLN A 129 -7.58 6.73 8.49
CA GLN A 129 -8.03 7.28 9.77
C GLN A 129 -8.97 8.48 9.56
N THR A 130 -8.61 9.37 8.63
CA THR A 130 -9.44 10.53 8.27
C THR A 130 -10.80 10.08 7.73
N PHE A 131 -10.81 9.03 6.91
CA PHE A 131 -12.02 8.45 6.34
C PHE A 131 -12.91 7.79 7.40
N PHE A 132 -12.34 7.07 8.36
CA PHE A 132 -13.11 6.47 9.46
C PHE A 132 -13.78 7.55 10.33
N ASN A 133 -13.07 8.64 10.60
CA ASN A 133 -13.64 9.79 11.31
C ASN A 133 -14.80 10.41 10.53
N PHE A 134 -14.63 10.59 9.22
CA PHE A 134 -15.68 11.06 8.33
C PHE A 134 -16.92 10.15 8.35
N LEU A 135 -16.75 8.84 8.17
CA LEU A 135 -17.85 7.88 8.18
C LEU A 135 -18.60 7.86 9.52
N THR A 136 -17.85 8.04 10.62
CA THR A 136 -18.44 8.10 11.97
C THR A 136 -19.31 9.34 12.12
N GLU A 137 -18.84 10.49 11.65
CA GLU A 137 -19.60 11.74 11.68
C GLU A 137 -20.82 11.69 10.75
N GLU A 138 -20.67 11.14 9.54
CA GLU A 138 -21.76 10.91 8.58
C GLU A 138 -22.87 10.06 9.23
N HIS A 139 -22.48 8.94 9.87
CA HIS A 139 -23.42 8.02 10.51
C HIS A 139 -24.15 8.65 11.69
N GLN A 140 -23.46 9.47 12.49
CA GLN A 140 -24.09 10.21 13.59
C GLN A 140 -25.11 11.22 13.09
N ARG A 141 -24.77 11.98 12.04
CA ARG A 141 -25.68 12.98 11.45
C ARG A 141 -26.91 12.33 10.82
N LYS A 142 -26.72 11.22 10.11
CA LYS A 142 -27.81 10.42 9.55
C LYS A 142 -28.81 10.02 10.64
N LYS A 143 -28.32 9.47 11.75
CA LYS A 143 -29.18 9.10 12.90
C LYS A 143 -29.93 10.28 13.53
N MET A 144 -29.36 11.48 13.51
CA MET A 144 -30.02 12.68 14.02
C MET A 144 -31.12 13.22 13.09
N MET A 145 -31.04 12.91 11.79
CA MET A 145 -32.05 13.32 10.80
C MET A 145 -33.20 12.31 10.67
N GLU A 146 -32.96 11.06 11.08
CA GLU A 146 -33.94 9.97 11.06
C GLU A 146 -34.81 9.90 12.34
N ASN A 147 -34.44 10.64 13.39
CA ASN A 147 -35.19 10.81 14.63
C ASN A 147 -35.93 12.16 14.66
#